data_AF-A0A8H4BKT5-F1
#
_entry.id   AF-A0A8H4BKT5-F1
#
_cell.length_a   1.000
_cell.length_b   1.000
_cell.length_c   1.000
_cell.angle_alpha   90.00
_cell.angle_beta   90.00
_cell.angle_gamma   90.00
#
_symmetry.space_group_name_H-M   'P 1'
#
loop_
_entity.id
_entity.type
_entity.pdbx_description
1 polymer ?
#
loop_
_entity_poly.entity_id
_entity_poly.type
_entity_poly.pdbx_seq_one_letter_code
_entity_poly.pdbx_strand_id
1 'polypeptide(L)'
;MSKESLVKVSPHLETKALSILNVKSPLDSPDFDPTQYLNKLFPTEQALASVDGVLDKLQFKIDEMSQEAERLTDTQSNKGALKGNKDLDKAKEAIKELFQQIQDIKSKAAQSESMVQEITQDVKSLDYAKRHLTHSVTVLKRLQMLVTAVDQLETMSKNKQYKESAQLLQAVIQLMQHFKSYKSVPQIAQLSDRITALKKHLETCVIRELETGFNQGGQLIGQPWLLHDACLVANVLGETTKERIIKRYVDLELVNYRQIFRPMEEVSQLDNVSRRYAFLKRILKVCDDEHAEIFPTSWAVSARVCEKFCEYTRSDLDLVMKNNPCDVKDLLKALQLTIEFEGRLNKRYEKHVSDMYSCHSEGG
;
A
#
# COMPACT_ATOMS: atom_id res chain seq x y z
N MET A 1 3.72 4.67 98.09
CA MET A 1 2.98 3.45 98.44
C MET A 1 1.54 3.58 97.97
N SER A 2 1.22 2.98 96.82
CA SER A 2 -0.16 2.81 96.35
C SER A 2 -0.25 1.51 95.56
N LYS A 3 -0.83 0.50 96.23
CA LYS A 3 -1.62 -0.63 95.72
C LYS A 3 -1.30 -1.13 94.31
N GLU A 4 -0.58 -2.25 94.25
CA GLU A 4 -0.56 -3.14 93.08
C GLU A 4 -2.00 -3.60 92.80
N SER A 5 -2.52 -3.17 91.66
CA SER A 5 -3.72 -3.71 91.05
C SER A 5 -3.47 -5.15 90.63
N LEU A 6 -4.08 -6.10 91.34
CA LEU A 6 -4.17 -7.50 90.94
C LEU A 6 -4.69 -7.59 89.49
N VAL A 7 -3.81 -8.00 88.59
CA VAL A 7 -4.13 -8.28 87.19
C VAL A 7 -5.12 -9.45 87.17
N LYS A 8 -6.40 -9.16 86.93
CA LYS A 8 -7.40 -10.20 86.66
C LYS A 8 -7.14 -10.77 85.27
N VAL A 9 -6.58 -11.97 85.20
CA VAL A 9 -6.44 -12.72 83.95
C VAL A 9 -7.84 -13.14 83.49
N SER A 10 -8.07 -13.15 82.17
CA SER A 10 -9.37 -13.53 81.62
C SER A 10 -9.67 -15.00 81.93
N PRO A 11 -10.88 -15.35 82.42
CA PRO A 11 -11.20 -16.71 82.88
C PRO A 11 -11.00 -17.77 81.78
N HIS A 12 -11.13 -17.38 80.50
CA HIS A 12 -10.90 -18.29 79.39
C HIS A 12 -9.40 -18.63 79.19
N LEU A 13 -8.51 -17.68 79.47
CA LEU A 13 -7.06 -17.89 79.43
C LEU A 13 -6.60 -18.74 80.61
N GLU A 14 -7.17 -18.51 81.79
CA GLU A 14 -6.91 -19.32 82.99
C GLU A 14 -7.35 -20.77 82.78
N THR A 15 -8.52 -21.00 82.19
CA THR A 15 -9.01 -22.36 81.92
C THR A 15 -8.11 -23.12 80.93
N LYS A 16 -7.61 -22.43 79.89
CA LYS A 16 -6.65 -23.00 78.93
C LYS A 16 -5.29 -23.25 79.55
N ALA A 17 -4.80 -22.34 80.39
CA ALA A 17 -3.54 -22.52 81.11
C ALA A 17 -3.62 -23.73 82.05
N LEU A 18 -4.71 -23.86 82.81
CA LEU A 18 -4.97 -25.00 83.69
C LEU A 18 -5.06 -26.34 82.94
N SER A 19 -5.64 -26.36 81.72
CA SER A 19 -5.67 -27.58 80.90
C SER A 19 -4.30 -27.94 80.33
N ILE A 20 -3.49 -26.95 79.94
CA ILE A 20 -2.14 -27.15 79.40
C ILE A 20 -1.18 -27.63 80.51
N LEU A 21 -1.35 -27.10 81.73
CA LEU A 21 -0.51 -27.44 82.88
C LEU A 21 -0.90 -28.77 83.56
N ASN A 22 -2.01 -29.40 83.15
CA ASN A 22 -2.46 -30.71 83.61
C ASN A 22 -2.41 -30.86 85.15
N VAL A 23 -3.01 -29.88 85.83
CA VAL A 23 -2.99 -29.72 87.30
C VAL A 23 -3.56 -30.98 87.97
N LYS A 24 -2.68 -31.77 88.60
CA LYS A 24 -3.05 -32.97 89.38
C LYS A 24 -2.93 -32.74 90.89
N SER A 25 -2.28 -31.65 91.30
CA SER A 25 -1.99 -31.35 92.71
C SER A 25 -2.99 -30.33 93.25
N PRO A 26 -3.55 -30.53 94.46
CA PRO A 26 -4.40 -29.51 95.10
C PRO A 26 -3.66 -28.19 95.38
N LEU A 27 -2.32 -28.17 95.28
CA LEU A 27 -1.47 -26.99 95.39
C LEU A 27 -1.50 -26.06 94.18
N ASP A 28 -1.89 -26.54 92.99
CA ASP A 28 -1.93 -25.72 91.77
C ASP A 28 -3.35 -25.20 91.46
N SER A 29 -4.27 -25.32 92.43
CA SER A 29 -5.61 -24.76 92.35
C SER A 29 -5.58 -23.25 92.64
N PRO A 30 -6.26 -22.41 91.84
CA PRO A 30 -6.34 -20.97 92.10
C PRO A 30 -7.08 -20.62 93.41
N ASP A 31 -7.92 -21.54 93.92
CA ASP A 31 -8.65 -21.42 95.20
C ASP A 31 -7.95 -22.18 96.34
N PHE A 32 -6.62 -22.35 96.28
CA PHE A 32 -5.87 -23.05 97.32
C PHE A 32 -6.00 -22.33 98.68
N ASP A 33 -6.66 -22.98 99.63
CA ASP A 33 -6.74 -22.53 101.02
C ASP A 33 -5.68 -23.26 101.87
N PRO A 34 -4.61 -22.55 102.31
CA PRO A 34 -3.55 -23.13 103.12
C PRO A 34 -4.06 -23.74 104.42
N THR A 35 -5.13 -23.16 104.99
CA THR A 35 -5.67 -23.59 106.29
C THR A 35 -6.43 -24.91 106.19
N GLN A 36 -7.24 -25.10 105.14
CA GLN A 36 -7.89 -26.39 104.88
C GLN A 36 -6.88 -27.48 104.52
N TYR A 37 -5.81 -27.13 103.80
CA TYR A 37 -4.77 -28.09 103.42
C TYR A 37 -3.96 -28.56 104.64
N LEU A 38 -3.58 -27.64 105.53
CA LEU A 38 -2.94 -27.94 106.82
C LEU A 38 -3.85 -28.80 107.71
N ASN A 39 -5.14 -28.48 107.81
CA ASN A 39 -6.10 -29.25 108.60
C ASN A 39 -6.34 -30.68 108.04
N LYS A 40 -6.20 -30.88 106.72
CA LYS A 40 -6.23 -32.22 106.10
C LYS A 40 -4.95 -33.01 106.36
N LEU A 41 -3.79 -32.35 106.44
CA LEU A 41 -2.50 -32.98 106.73
C LEU A 41 -2.35 -33.34 108.22
N PHE A 42 -2.97 -32.58 109.12
CA PHE A 42 -2.93 -32.81 110.57
C PHE A 42 -4.34 -32.79 111.22
N PRO A 43 -5.16 -33.84 111.06
CA PRO A 43 -6.55 -33.83 111.55
C PRO A 43 -6.72 -33.97 113.07
N THR A 44 -5.71 -34.46 113.79
CA THR A 44 -5.76 -34.78 115.24
C THR A 44 -4.39 -34.55 115.90
N GLU A 45 -4.35 -34.18 117.18
CA GLU A 45 -3.12 -33.80 117.92
C GLU A 45 -1.99 -34.86 117.89
N GLN A 46 -2.31 -36.14 117.71
CA GLN A 46 -1.31 -37.22 117.57
C GLN A 46 -0.55 -37.18 116.21
N ALA A 47 -1.09 -36.50 115.19
CA ALA A 47 -0.44 -36.32 113.89
C ALA A 47 0.68 -35.25 113.91
N LEU A 48 0.76 -34.44 114.98
CA LEU A 48 1.85 -33.48 115.20
C LEU A 48 3.21 -34.16 115.39
N ALA A 49 3.24 -35.45 115.76
CA ALA A 49 4.49 -36.21 115.86
C ALA A 49 5.15 -36.48 114.49
N SER A 50 4.43 -36.35 113.38
CA SER A 50 4.95 -36.54 112.02
C SER A 50 5.22 -35.22 111.27
N VAL A 51 5.21 -34.08 111.96
CA VAL A 51 5.43 -32.74 111.37
C VAL A 51 6.79 -32.66 110.67
N ASP A 52 7.86 -33.14 111.31
CA ASP A 52 9.21 -33.07 110.73
C ASP A 52 9.30 -33.86 109.41
N GLY A 53 8.66 -35.03 109.30
CA GLY A 53 8.64 -35.82 108.07
C GLY A 53 7.79 -35.23 106.94
N VAL A 54 6.78 -34.41 107.26
CA VAL A 54 5.99 -33.65 106.26
C VAL A 54 6.74 -32.39 105.85
N LEU A 55 7.43 -31.73 106.79
CA LEU A 55 8.28 -30.59 106.54
C LEU A 55 9.42 -30.98 105.58
N ASP A 56 10.10 -32.09 105.83
CA ASP A 56 11.16 -32.62 104.94
C ASP A 56 10.64 -32.92 103.53
N LYS A 57 9.43 -33.49 103.40
CA LYS A 57 8.81 -33.76 102.10
C LYS A 57 8.45 -32.47 101.36
N LEU A 58 7.96 -31.46 102.07
CA LEU A 58 7.67 -30.15 101.49
C LEU A 58 8.96 -29.42 101.11
N GLN A 59 9.99 -29.49 101.94
CA GLN A 59 11.32 -28.92 101.68
C GLN A 59 11.94 -29.55 100.44
N PHE A 60 11.91 -30.89 100.34
CA PHE A 60 12.38 -31.62 99.17
C PHE A 60 11.60 -31.24 97.91
N LYS A 61 10.27 -31.07 98.02
CA LYS A 61 9.43 -30.70 96.89
C LYS A 61 9.60 -29.23 96.47
N ILE A 62 9.88 -28.33 97.42
CA ILE A 62 10.24 -26.94 97.14
C ILE A 62 11.58 -26.90 96.41
N ASP A 63 12.57 -27.68 96.84
CA ASP A 63 13.88 -27.75 96.18
C ASP A 63 13.77 -28.35 94.78
N GLU A 64 13.01 -29.44 94.61
CA GLU A 64 12.76 -30.06 93.31
C GLU A 64 12.07 -29.08 92.34
N MET A 65 11.02 -28.41 92.80
CA MET A 65 10.26 -27.45 91.99
C MET A 65 11.07 -26.18 91.67
N SER A 66 11.93 -25.74 92.60
CA SER A 66 12.86 -24.63 92.37
C SER A 66 13.91 -24.99 91.32
N GLN A 67 14.47 -26.21 91.38
CA GLN A 67 15.39 -26.72 90.37
C GLN A 67 14.73 -26.86 88.99
N GLU A 68 13.47 -27.30 88.94
CA GLU A 68 12.72 -27.41 87.69
C GLU A 68 12.36 -26.03 87.11
N ALA A 69 11.96 -25.07 87.94
CA ALA A 69 11.72 -23.70 87.54
C ALA A 69 12.99 -23.01 87.01
N GLU A 70 14.14 -23.21 87.67
CA GLU A 70 15.43 -22.71 87.22
C GLU A 70 15.81 -23.33 85.86
N ARG A 71 15.65 -24.65 85.69
CA ARG A 71 15.88 -25.34 84.41
C ARG A 71 15.00 -24.83 83.28
N LEU A 72 13.70 -24.63 83.53
CA LEU A 72 12.76 -24.13 82.52
C LEU A 72 13.03 -22.68 82.15
N THR A 73 13.37 -21.84 83.13
CA THR A 73 13.72 -20.44 82.92
C THR A 73 15.02 -20.33 82.12
N ASP A 74 16.05 -21.11 82.46
CA ASP A 74 17.31 -21.14 81.72
C ASP A 74 17.13 -21.68 80.30
N THR A 75 16.33 -22.73 80.11
CA THR A 75 16.10 -23.27 78.77
C THR A 75 15.25 -22.34 77.90
N GLN A 76 14.24 -21.65 78.42
CA GLN A 76 13.49 -20.67 77.64
C GLN A 76 14.27 -19.37 77.38
N SER A 77 14.90 -18.81 78.42
CA SER A 77 15.60 -17.54 78.34
C SER A 77 16.84 -17.63 77.45
N ASN A 78 17.63 -18.71 77.54
CA ASN A 78 18.78 -18.89 76.65
C ASN A 78 18.41 -19.52 75.30
N LYS A 79 17.59 -20.58 75.22
CA LYS A 79 17.37 -21.26 73.91
C LYS A 79 16.27 -20.63 73.06
N GLY A 80 15.24 -20.05 73.66
CA GLY A 80 14.13 -19.41 72.93
C GLY A 80 14.52 -18.05 72.33
N ALA A 81 15.12 -17.18 73.14
CA ALA A 81 15.51 -15.84 72.69
C ALA A 81 16.69 -15.85 71.70
N LEU A 82 17.71 -16.69 71.92
CA LEU A 82 18.86 -16.77 71.01
C LEU A 82 18.51 -17.46 69.68
N LYS A 83 17.64 -18.48 69.69
CA LYS A 83 17.26 -19.18 68.45
C LYS A 83 16.25 -18.37 67.63
N GLY A 84 15.27 -17.74 68.28
CA GLY A 84 14.33 -16.83 67.62
C GLY A 84 15.03 -15.60 67.02
N ASN A 85 15.96 -14.97 67.74
CA ASN A 85 16.75 -13.86 67.17
C ASN A 85 17.65 -14.32 66.02
N LYS A 86 18.30 -15.49 66.12
CA LYS A 86 19.11 -16.03 65.02
C LYS A 86 18.28 -16.33 63.76
N ASP A 87 17.07 -16.86 63.91
CA ASP A 87 16.21 -17.15 62.76
C ASP A 87 15.61 -15.85 62.17
N LEU A 88 15.34 -14.84 63.01
CA LEU A 88 14.99 -13.48 62.56
C LEU A 88 16.14 -12.78 61.84
N ASP A 89 17.37 -12.89 62.32
CA ASP A 89 18.54 -12.29 61.67
C ASP A 89 18.82 -12.97 60.33
N LYS A 90 18.70 -14.30 60.24
CA LYS A 90 18.75 -15.02 58.95
C LYS A 90 17.66 -14.57 58.00
N ALA A 91 16.43 -14.37 58.48
CA ALA A 91 15.34 -13.89 57.63
C ALA A 91 15.60 -12.44 57.14
N LYS A 92 16.14 -11.57 58.00
CA LYS A 92 16.55 -10.21 57.60
C LYS A 92 17.69 -10.23 56.58
N GLU A 93 18.69 -11.09 56.75
CA GLU A 93 19.76 -11.28 55.77
C GLU A 93 19.21 -11.76 54.43
N ALA A 94 18.35 -12.79 54.43
CA ALA A 94 17.72 -13.31 53.22
C ALA A 94 16.86 -12.25 52.51
N ILE A 95 16.11 -11.43 53.25
CA ILE A 95 15.32 -10.31 52.69
C ILE A 95 16.26 -9.26 52.07
N LYS A 96 17.36 -8.93 52.74
CA LYS A 96 18.36 -7.98 52.22
C LYS A 96 19.01 -8.49 50.94
N GLU A 97 19.32 -9.78 50.89
CA GLU A 97 19.86 -10.46 49.72
C GLU A 97 18.85 -10.47 48.56
N LEU A 98 17.57 -10.72 48.86
CA LEU A 98 16.50 -10.72 47.87
C LEU A 98 16.22 -9.30 47.32
N PHE A 99 16.28 -8.27 48.16
CA PHE A 99 16.24 -6.88 47.71
C PHE A 99 17.41 -6.54 46.79
N GLN A 100 18.62 -7.01 47.12
CA GLN A 100 19.79 -6.84 46.26
C GLN A 100 19.59 -7.55 44.92
N GLN A 101 19.09 -8.78 44.92
CA GLN A 101 18.78 -9.51 43.68
C GLN A 101 17.72 -8.80 42.84
N ILE A 102 16.66 -8.26 43.45
CA ILE A 102 15.63 -7.48 42.74
C ILE A 102 16.25 -6.20 42.16
N GLN A 103 17.10 -5.51 42.91
CA GLN A 103 17.81 -4.31 42.46
C GLN A 103 18.70 -4.64 41.25
N ASP A 104 19.42 -5.76 41.30
CA ASP A 104 20.29 -6.24 40.23
C ASP A 104 19.49 -6.65 39.00
N ILE A 105 18.35 -7.35 39.18
CA ILE A 105 17.43 -7.70 38.08
C ILE A 105 16.88 -6.44 37.43
N LYS A 106 16.46 -5.44 38.23
CA LYS A 106 15.96 -4.17 37.70
C LYS A 106 17.03 -3.41 36.92
N SER A 107 18.26 -3.39 37.43
CA SER A 107 19.40 -2.77 36.75
C SER A 107 19.71 -3.47 35.43
N LYS A 108 19.78 -4.81 35.44
CA LYS A 108 19.99 -5.62 34.22
C LYS A 108 18.85 -5.46 33.23
N ALA A 109 17.60 -5.42 33.66
CA ALA A 109 16.45 -5.20 32.79
C ALA A 109 16.49 -3.82 32.12
N ALA A 110 16.86 -2.77 32.85
CA ALA A 110 17.03 -1.42 32.29
C ALA A 110 18.20 -1.36 31.29
N GLN A 111 19.31 -2.04 31.58
CA GLN A 111 20.42 -2.18 30.63
C GLN A 111 20.00 -2.96 29.38
N SER A 112 19.24 -4.06 29.54
CA SER A 112 18.69 -4.83 28.42
C SER A 112 17.70 -4.02 27.59
N GLU A 113 16.84 -3.21 28.21
CA GLU A 113 15.93 -2.30 27.50
C GLU A 113 16.71 -1.28 26.66
N SER A 114 17.73 -0.63 27.26
CA SER A 114 18.59 0.32 26.54
C SER A 114 19.31 -0.35 25.36
N MET A 115 19.86 -1.54 25.56
CA MET A 115 20.53 -2.31 24.50
C MET A 115 19.56 -2.68 23.37
N VAL A 116 18.34 -3.13 23.70
CA VAL A 116 17.33 -3.45 22.69
C VAL A 116 16.89 -2.19 21.94
N GLN A 117 16.72 -1.05 22.62
CA GLN A 117 16.41 0.22 21.97
C GLN A 117 17.50 0.61 20.96
N GLU A 118 18.78 0.50 21.31
CA GLU A 118 19.91 0.75 20.41
C GLU A 118 19.89 -0.19 19.20
N ILE A 119 19.72 -1.50 19.42
CA ILE A 119 19.59 -2.49 18.34
C ILE A 119 18.41 -2.14 17.41
N THR A 120 17.25 -1.76 17.95
CA THR A 120 16.09 -1.42 17.12
C THR A 120 16.27 -0.11 16.35
N GLN A 121 17.07 0.83 16.87
CA GLN A 121 17.45 2.05 16.16
C GLN A 121 18.38 1.73 14.97
N ASP A 122 19.35 0.84 15.17
CA ASP A 122 20.26 0.38 14.12
C ASP A 122 19.53 -0.43 13.04
N VAL A 123 18.55 -1.25 13.42
CA VAL A 123 17.70 -1.95 12.45
C VAL A 123 16.94 -0.95 11.57
N LYS A 124 16.45 0.16 12.14
CA LYS A 124 15.80 1.23 11.35
C LYS A 124 16.80 1.91 10.41
N SER A 125 18.00 2.26 10.89
CA SER A 125 19.01 2.90 10.05
C SER A 125 19.43 2.00 8.87
N LEU A 126 19.57 0.70 9.13
CA LEU A 126 19.85 -0.32 8.11
C LEU A 126 18.70 -0.46 7.11
N ASP A 127 17.44 -0.42 7.55
CA ASP A 127 16.28 -0.48 6.65
C ASP A 127 16.23 0.76 5.73
N TYR A 128 16.49 1.96 6.26
CA TYR A 128 16.63 3.16 5.44
C TYR A 128 17.75 3.03 4.41
N ALA A 129 18.92 2.52 4.82
CA ALA A 129 20.04 2.28 3.91
C ALA A 129 19.66 1.28 2.80
N LYS A 130 19.06 0.14 3.16
CA LYS A 130 18.59 -0.87 2.21
C LYS A 130 17.57 -0.30 1.23
N ARG A 131 16.60 0.49 1.71
CA ARG A 131 15.59 1.14 0.86
C ARG A 131 16.22 2.14 -0.09
N HIS A 132 17.10 3.01 0.38
CA HIS A 132 17.79 4.00 -0.44
C HIS A 132 18.70 3.35 -1.49
N LEU A 133 19.42 2.29 -1.12
CA LEU A 133 20.24 1.52 -2.05
C LEU A 133 19.39 0.81 -3.11
N THR A 134 18.30 0.15 -2.70
CA THR A 134 17.38 -0.51 -3.62
C THR A 134 16.75 0.48 -4.61
N HIS A 135 16.35 1.65 -4.12
CA HIS A 135 15.84 2.74 -4.95
C HIS A 135 16.90 3.22 -5.95
N SER A 136 18.12 3.48 -5.47
CA SER A 136 19.25 3.93 -6.31
C SER A 136 19.58 2.92 -7.42
N VAL A 137 19.67 1.63 -7.08
CA VAL A 137 19.90 0.55 -8.05
C VAL A 137 18.79 0.49 -9.09
N THR A 138 17.53 0.62 -8.67
CA THR A 138 16.37 0.60 -9.57
C THR A 138 16.40 1.78 -10.53
N VAL A 139 16.70 2.99 -10.04
CA VAL A 139 16.82 4.20 -10.86
C VAL A 139 17.96 4.08 -11.87
N LEU A 140 19.14 3.60 -11.44
CA LEU A 140 20.29 3.38 -12.33
C LEU A 140 19.99 2.33 -13.39
N LYS A 141 19.32 1.22 -13.04
CA LYS A 141 18.93 0.19 -14.01
C LYS A 141 17.95 0.73 -15.04
N ARG A 142 16.95 1.52 -14.62
CA ARG A 142 16.01 2.19 -15.53
C ARG A 142 16.71 3.20 -16.44
N LEU A 143 17.71 3.92 -15.92
CA LEU A 143 18.50 4.87 -16.71
C LEU A 143 19.32 4.15 -17.77
N GLN A 144 19.99 3.05 -17.40
CA GLN A 144 20.70 2.19 -18.36
C GLN A 144 19.76 1.67 -19.45
N MET A 145 18.59 1.14 -19.06
CA MET A 145 17.57 0.69 -20.02
C MET A 145 17.14 1.82 -20.96
N LEU A 146 16.94 3.03 -20.44
CA LEU A 146 16.54 4.18 -21.25
C LEU A 146 17.61 4.58 -22.25
N VAL A 147 18.89 4.66 -21.84
CA VAL A 147 20.00 4.99 -22.74
C VAL A 147 20.12 3.94 -23.84
N THR A 148 20.12 2.65 -23.48
CA THR A 148 20.18 1.55 -24.47
C THR A 148 18.99 1.58 -25.43
N ALA A 149 17.78 1.84 -24.93
CA ALA A 149 16.59 1.96 -25.76
C ALA A 149 16.65 3.15 -26.73
N VAL A 150 17.22 4.29 -26.31
CA VAL A 150 17.39 5.46 -27.17
C VAL A 150 18.39 5.19 -28.30
N ASP A 151 19.52 4.56 -28.00
CA ASP A 151 20.53 4.24 -29.03
C ASP A 151 20.01 3.16 -30.01
N GLN A 152 19.25 2.18 -29.51
CA GLN A 152 18.56 1.20 -30.35
C GLN A 152 17.51 1.89 -31.24
N LEU A 153 16.69 2.78 -30.70
CA LEU A 153 15.67 3.51 -31.46
C LEU A 153 16.29 4.36 -32.57
N GLU A 154 17.43 4.99 -32.31
CA GLU A 154 18.17 5.73 -33.33
C GLU A 154 18.63 4.83 -34.49
N THR A 155 19.07 3.61 -34.17
CA THR A 155 19.50 2.61 -35.16
C THR A 155 18.31 2.09 -35.98
N MET A 156 17.22 1.71 -35.31
CA MET A 156 16.00 1.20 -35.96
C MET A 156 15.32 2.25 -36.83
N SER A 157 15.33 3.52 -36.39
CA SER A 157 14.84 4.65 -37.18
C SER A 157 15.63 4.83 -38.48
N LYS A 158 16.96 4.62 -38.46
CA LYS A 158 17.80 4.70 -39.67
C LYS A 158 17.54 3.54 -40.63
N ASN A 159 17.26 2.36 -40.10
CA ASN A 159 16.99 1.14 -40.88
C ASN A 159 15.53 1.03 -41.34
N LYS A 160 14.68 2.03 -41.08
CA LYS A 160 13.23 2.02 -41.39
C LYS A 160 12.45 0.85 -40.75
N GLN A 161 12.91 0.36 -39.61
CA GLN A 161 12.21 -0.69 -38.86
C GLN A 161 11.10 -0.08 -38.01
N TYR A 162 10.01 0.37 -38.65
CA TYR A 162 8.98 1.19 -38.01
C TYR A 162 8.21 0.43 -36.94
N LYS A 163 7.93 -0.87 -37.14
CA LYS A 163 7.20 -1.70 -36.17
C LYS A 163 7.93 -1.78 -34.82
N GLU A 164 9.21 -2.13 -34.85
CA GLU A 164 10.03 -2.22 -33.65
C GLU A 164 10.30 -0.83 -33.07
N SER A 165 10.46 0.18 -33.93
CA SER A 165 10.60 1.58 -33.50
C SER A 165 9.37 2.06 -32.73
N ALA A 166 8.15 1.67 -33.12
CA ALA A 166 6.92 2.01 -32.40
C ALA A 166 6.91 1.39 -30.99
N GLN A 167 7.21 0.10 -30.88
CA GLN A 167 7.26 -0.61 -29.61
C GLN A 167 8.31 -0.03 -28.66
N LEU A 168 9.51 0.23 -29.19
CA LEU A 168 10.62 0.78 -28.43
C LEU A 168 10.35 2.24 -28.02
N LEU A 169 9.78 3.05 -28.91
CA LEU A 169 9.37 4.41 -28.60
C LEU A 169 8.32 4.44 -27.48
N GLN A 170 7.35 3.52 -27.49
CA GLN A 170 6.36 3.39 -26.42
C GLN A 170 7.04 3.10 -25.07
N ALA A 171 7.99 2.15 -25.05
CA ALA A 171 8.77 1.82 -23.86
C ALA A 171 9.60 3.01 -23.36
N VAL A 172 10.25 3.75 -24.28
CA VAL A 172 11.02 4.97 -23.97
C VAL A 172 10.12 6.04 -23.36
N ILE A 173 8.93 6.25 -23.92
CA ILE A 173 7.94 7.22 -23.39
C ILE A 173 7.52 6.84 -21.97
N GLN A 174 7.23 5.57 -21.71
CA GLN A 174 6.86 5.07 -20.39
C GLN A 174 8.01 5.24 -19.38
N LEU A 175 9.24 4.84 -19.75
CA LEU A 175 10.42 4.99 -18.90
C LEU A 175 10.67 6.46 -18.55
N MET A 176 10.52 7.37 -19.52
CA MET A 176 10.64 8.82 -19.31
C MET A 176 9.66 9.38 -18.28
N GLN A 177 8.49 8.75 -18.07
CA GLN A 177 7.54 9.19 -17.03
C GLN A 177 8.15 9.09 -15.62
N HIS A 178 8.95 8.05 -15.36
CA HIS A 178 9.64 7.87 -14.08
C HIS A 178 10.79 8.85 -13.85
N PHE A 179 11.28 9.52 -14.92
CA PHE A 179 12.37 10.49 -14.86
C PHE A 179 11.90 11.95 -14.81
N LYS A 180 10.58 12.22 -14.79
CA LYS A 180 10.03 13.59 -14.75
C LYS A 180 10.50 14.41 -13.53
N SER A 181 10.70 13.77 -12.38
CA SER A 181 11.21 14.41 -11.15
C SER A 181 12.72 14.69 -11.20
N TYR A 182 13.44 14.08 -12.13
CA TYR A 182 14.90 14.15 -12.25
C TYR A 182 15.36 15.12 -13.35
N LYS A 183 14.47 15.99 -13.84
CA LYS A 183 14.77 16.97 -14.90
C LYS A 183 15.88 17.96 -14.55
N SER A 184 16.15 18.18 -13.26
CA SER A 184 17.25 19.05 -12.81
C SER A 184 18.63 18.47 -13.10
N VAL A 185 18.72 17.16 -13.38
CA VAL A 185 19.98 16.50 -13.69
C VAL A 185 20.31 16.73 -15.18
N PRO A 186 21.46 17.37 -15.50
CA PRO A 186 21.75 17.80 -16.87
C PRO A 186 21.84 16.63 -17.86
N GLN A 187 22.34 15.46 -17.44
CA GLN A 187 22.41 14.27 -18.28
C GLN A 187 21.01 13.74 -18.66
N ILE A 188 20.04 13.83 -17.74
CA ILE A 188 18.66 13.41 -17.98
C ILE A 188 17.94 14.42 -18.87
N ALA A 189 18.22 15.72 -18.70
CA ALA A 189 17.73 16.77 -19.59
C ALA A 189 18.23 16.56 -21.04
N GLN A 190 19.54 16.32 -21.22
CA GLN A 190 20.11 16.01 -22.54
C GLN A 190 19.49 14.77 -23.17
N LEU A 191 19.26 13.71 -22.39
CA LEU A 191 18.60 12.50 -22.87
C LEU A 191 17.15 12.77 -23.30
N SER A 192 16.42 13.58 -22.52
CA SER A 192 15.07 14.02 -22.85
C SER A 192 15.02 14.82 -24.16
N ASP A 193 15.99 15.72 -24.37
CA ASP A 193 16.10 16.51 -25.59
C ASP A 193 16.41 15.62 -26.80
N ARG A 194 17.31 14.64 -26.61
CA ARG A 194 17.66 13.64 -27.64
C ARG A 194 16.45 12.79 -28.02
N ILE A 195 15.63 12.36 -27.05
CA ILE A 195 14.35 11.67 -27.29
C ILE A 195 13.36 12.55 -28.06
N THR A 196 13.27 13.83 -27.69
CA THR A 196 12.36 14.78 -28.36
C THR A 196 12.78 15.00 -29.82
N ALA A 197 14.09 15.13 -30.08
CA ALA A 197 14.63 15.20 -31.43
C ALA A 197 14.35 13.92 -32.23
N LEU A 198 14.53 12.74 -31.63
CA LEU A 198 14.20 11.45 -32.26
C LEU A 198 12.71 11.32 -32.58
N LYS A 199 11.82 11.75 -31.69
CA LYS A 199 10.36 11.79 -31.97
C LYS A 199 10.05 12.64 -33.20
N LYS A 200 10.61 13.85 -33.26
CA LYS A 200 10.42 14.76 -34.40
C LYS A 200 11.01 14.21 -35.70
N HIS A 201 12.14 13.51 -35.61
CA HIS A 201 12.75 12.83 -36.75
C HIS A 201 11.85 11.69 -37.26
N LEU A 202 11.38 10.81 -36.36
CA LEU A 202 10.45 9.73 -36.68
C LEU A 202 9.15 10.27 -37.29
N GLU A 203 8.59 11.34 -36.72
CA GLU A 203 7.40 12.01 -37.28
C GLU A 203 7.63 12.43 -38.74
N THR A 204 8.77 13.06 -39.01
CA THR A 204 9.13 13.49 -40.37
C THR A 204 9.33 12.30 -41.30
N CYS A 205 9.97 11.23 -40.83
CA CYS A 205 10.20 10.02 -41.61
C CYS A 205 8.88 9.30 -41.94
N VAL A 206 7.98 9.15 -40.98
CA VAL A 206 6.67 8.50 -41.18
C VAL A 206 5.82 9.29 -42.17
N ILE A 207 5.75 10.62 -42.02
CA ILE A 207 5.01 11.46 -42.96
C ILE A 207 5.61 11.34 -44.37
N ARG A 208 6.94 11.39 -44.49
CA ARG A 208 7.61 11.22 -45.79
C ARG A 208 7.34 9.84 -46.40
N GLU A 209 7.40 8.78 -45.60
CA GLU A 209 7.16 7.41 -46.09
C GLU A 209 5.75 7.30 -46.66
N LEU A 210 4.76 7.88 -45.99
CA LEU A 210 3.39 7.97 -46.50
C LEU A 210 3.31 8.76 -47.81
N GLU A 211 3.96 9.93 -47.89
CA GLU A 211 3.97 10.73 -49.13
C GLU A 211 4.63 10.01 -50.31
N THR A 212 5.67 9.22 -50.06
CA THR A 212 6.32 8.41 -51.10
C THR A 212 5.57 7.12 -51.42
N GLY A 213 4.68 6.68 -50.51
CA GLY A 213 3.89 5.47 -50.65
C GLY A 213 2.77 5.60 -51.69
N PHE A 214 2.31 6.82 -51.95
CA PHE A 214 1.22 7.09 -52.89
C PHE A 214 1.67 8.00 -54.03
N ASN A 215 1.09 7.80 -55.22
CA ASN A 215 1.27 8.74 -56.32
C ASN A 215 0.35 9.96 -56.18
N GLN A 216 0.54 10.97 -57.04
CA GLN A 216 -0.32 12.17 -57.07
C GLN A 216 -1.80 11.87 -57.34
N GLY A 217 -2.13 10.68 -57.82
CA GLY A 217 -3.49 10.22 -58.08
C GLY A 217 -4.09 9.31 -57.01
N GLY A 218 -3.44 9.15 -55.85
CA GLY A 218 -3.92 8.31 -54.74
C GLY A 218 -3.68 6.80 -54.92
N GLN A 219 -2.95 6.37 -55.95
CA GLN A 219 -2.62 4.95 -56.11
C GLN A 219 -1.40 4.56 -55.28
N LEU A 220 -1.47 3.38 -54.67
CA LEU A 220 -0.38 2.81 -53.90
C LEU A 220 0.80 2.42 -54.81
N ILE A 221 1.96 3.04 -54.61
CA ILE A 221 3.26 2.64 -55.23
C ILE A 221 4.13 1.90 -54.20
N GLY A 222 4.01 2.28 -52.93
CA GLY A 222 4.82 1.76 -51.84
C GLY A 222 4.40 0.36 -51.38
N GLN A 223 5.14 -0.14 -50.40
CA GLN A 223 4.83 -1.42 -49.74
C GLN A 223 3.75 -1.21 -48.67
N PRO A 224 2.57 -1.86 -48.75
CA PRO A 224 1.48 -1.63 -47.80
C PRO A 224 1.87 -1.93 -46.34
N TRP A 225 2.62 -3.01 -46.10
CA TRP A 225 3.08 -3.39 -44.76
C TRP A 225 4.00 -2.33 -44.12
N LEU A 226 4.83 -1.67 -44.93
CA LEU A 226 5.74 -0.63 -44.44
C LEU A 226 4.97 0.63 -44.03
N LEU A 227 3.95 1.00 -44.80
CA LEU A 227 3.06 2.11 -44.49
C LEU A 227 2.22 1.82 -43.24
N HIS A 228 1.75 0.58 -43.08
CA HIS A 228 1.08 0.15 -41.86
C HIS A 228 2.00 0.28 -40.64
N ASP A 229 3.24 -0.20 -40.72
CA ASP A 229 4.19 -0.08 -39.62
C ASP A 229 4.53 1.39 -39.31
N ALA A 230 4.57 2.25 -40.33
CA ALA A 230 4.71 3.69 -40.14
C ALA A 230 3.49 4.31 -39.40
N CYS A 231 2.27 3.83 -39.67
CA CYS A 231 1.07 4.23 -38.94
C CYS A 231 1.11 3.79 -37.46
N LEU A 232 1.72 2.64 -37.14
CA LEU A 232 1.94 2.23 -35.75
C LEU A 232 2.83 3.22 -35.00
N VAL A 233 3.88 3.73 -35.65
CA VAL A 233 4.74 4.78 -35.05
C VAL A 233 3.95 6.07 -34.85
N ALA A 234 3.10 6.46 -35.81
CA ALA A 234 2.26 7.66 -35.69
C ALA A 234 1.31 7.58 -34.48
N ASN A 235 0.73 6.42 -34.21
CA ASN A 235 -0.11 6.20 -33.03
C ASN A 235 0.65 6.45 -31.71
N VAL A 236 1.92 6.04 -31.65
CA VAL A 236 2.76 6.23 -30.46
C VAL A 236 3.23 7.68 -30.32
N LEU A 237 3.48 8.38 -31.43
CA LEU A 237 3.88 9.79 -31.43
C LEU A 237 2.77 10.72 -30.92
N GLY A 238 1.51 10.38 -31.23
CA GLY A 238 0.31 11.03 -30.68
C GLY A 238 -0.69 11.48 -31.74
N GLU A 239 -1.82 12.01 -31.27
CA GLU A 239 -2.98 12.36 -32.11
C GLU A 239 -2.66 13.45 -33.16
N THR A 240 -1.74 14.38 -32.85
CA THR A 240 -1.33 15.44 -33.78
C THR A 240 -0.72 14.87 -35.05
N THR A 241 0.13 13.85 -34.92
CA THR A 241 0.78 13.21 -36.07
C THR A 241 -0.22 12.42 -36.88
N LYS A 242 -1.09 11.67 -36.20
CA LYS A 242 -2.19 10.93 -36.81
C LYS A 242 -3.10 11.85 -37.63
N GLU A 243 -3.59 12.94 -37.06
CA GLU A 243 -4.47 13.88 -37.77
C GLU A 243 -3.77 14.55 -38.96
N ARG A 244 -2.46 14.84 -38.86
CA ARG A 244 -1.67 15.32 -40.00
C ARG A 244 -1.61 14.30 -41.14
N ILE A 245 -1.39 13.02 -40.82
CA ILE A 245 -1.36 11.92 -41.79
C ILE A 245 -2.72 11.75 -42.45
N ILE A 246 -3.79 11.68 -41.65
CA ILE A 246 -5.17 11.54 -42.15
C ILE A 246 -5.50 12.70 -43.08
N LYS A 247 -5.23 13.94 -42.66
CA LYS A 247 -5.47 15.13 -43.49
C LYS A 247 -4.75 15.04 -44.83
N ARG A 248 -3.46 14.67 -44.80
CA ARG A 248 -2.65 14.57 -46.03
C ARG A 248 -3.18 13.50 -46.98
N TYR A 249 -3.59 12.35 -46.45
CA TYR A 249 -4.19 11.28 -47.24
C TYR A 249 -5.55 11.69 -47.82
N VAL A 250 -6.43 12.31 -47.03
CA VAL A 250 -7.73 12.81 -47.49
C VAL A 250 -7.56 13.85 -48.61
N ASP A 251 -6.61 14.78 -48.44
CA ASP A 251 -6.29 15.79 -49.46
C ASP A 251 -5.77 15.13 -50.75
N LEU A 252 -4.99 14.05 -50.64
CA LEU A 252 -4.48 13.29 -51.77
C LEU A 252 -5.59 12.58 -52.54
N GLU A 253 -6.45 11.84 -51.85
CA GLU A 253 -7.58 11.12 -52.47
C GLU A 253 -8.56 12.07 -53.18
N LEU A 254 -8.76 13.27 -52.62
CA LEU A 254 -9.69 14.26 -53.15
C LEU A 254 -9.07 15.29 -54.10
N VAL A 255 -7.76 15.20 -54.40
CA VAL A 255 -7.10 16.17 -55.29
C VAL A 255 -7.71 16.14 -56.69
N ASN A 256 -7.93 14.94 -57.23
CA ASN A 256 -8.53 14.73 -58.55
C ASN A 256 -10.00 15.15 -58.56
N TYR A 257 -10.72 14.94 -57.45
CA TYR A 257 -12.09 15.43 -57.29
C TYR A 257 -12.15 16.95 -57.44
N ARG A 258 -11.29 17.67 -56.72
CA ARG A 258 -11.22 19.15 -56.76
C ARG A 258 -10.75 19.68 -58.11
N GLN A 259 -9.96 18.91 -58.86
CA GLN A 259 -9.56 19.28 -60.21
C GLN A 259 -10.70 19.13 -61.22
N ILE A 260 -11.49 18.05 -61.13
CA ILE A 260 -12.60 17.77 -62.07
C ILE A 260 -13.81 18.65 -61.77
N PHE A 261 -14.18 18.83 -60.51
CA PHE A 261 -15.44 19.48 -60.14
C PHE A 261 -15.24 20.94 -59.72
N ARG A 262 -14.71 21.78 -60.62
CA ARG A 262 -14.54 23.21 -60.37
C ARG A 262 -15.86 23.98 -60.57
N PRO A 263 -16.22 24.96 -59.73
CA PRO A 263 -17.56 25.56 -59.74
C PRO A 263 -18.06 26.17 -61.06
N MET A 264 -17.15 26.56 -61.95
CA MET A 264 -17.48 27.19 -63.23
C MET A 264 -17.51 26.21 -64.42
N GLU A 265 -17.21 24.93 -64.20
CA GLU A 265 -17.21 23.93 -65.27
C GLU A 265 -18.58 23.26 -65.43
N GLU A 266 -18.92 22.88 -66.66
CA GLU A 266 -20.20 22.21 -66.97
C GLU A 266 -20.36 20.88 -66.20
N VAL A 267 -19.26 20.16 -65.99
CA VAL A 267 -19.25 18.90 -65.24
C VAL A 267 -19.61 19.07 -63.75
N SER A 268 -19.59 20.31 -63.24
CA SER A 268 -19.88 20.65 -61.86
C SER A 268 -21.33 21.05 -61.61
N GLN A 269 -22.13 21.18 -62.67
CA GLN A 269 -23.52 21.60 -62.61
C GLN A 269 -24.41 20.57 -61.87
N LEU A 270 -25.61 21.01 -61.50
CA LEU A 270 -26.53 20.28 -60.64
C LEU A 270 -27.01 18.95 -61.27
N ASP A 271 -27.11 18.90 -62.60
CA ASP A 271 -27.46 17.71 -63.38
C ASP A 271 -26.43 16.58 -63.25
N ASN A 272 -25.17 16.93 -62.92
CA ASN A 272 -24.04 16.01 -62.81
C ASN A 272 -23.72 15.54 -61.39
N VAL A 273 -24.61 15.78 -60.41
CA VAL A 273 -24.47 15.30 -59.02
C VAL A 273 -24.26 13.78 -58.93
N SER A 274 -24.91 13.00 -59.81
CA SER A 274 -24.70 11.55 -59.91
C SER A 274 -23.24 11.16 -60.17
N ARG A 275 -22.50 11.96 -60.94
CA ARG A 275 -21.08 11.73 -61.24
C ARG A 275 -20.20 11.97 -60.01
N ARG A 276 -20.54 12.95 -59.18
CA ARG A 276 -19.84 13.22 -57.90
C ARG A 276 -19.97 12.00 -56.99
N TYR A 277 -21.16 11.44 -56.82
CA TYR A 277 -21.36 10.24 -55.98
C TYR A 277 -20.70 8.99 -56.55
N ALA A 278 -20.70 8.83 -57.88
CA ALA A 278 -19.96 7.76 -58.54
C ALA A 278 -18.44 7.90 -58.37
N PHE A 279 -17.93 9.12 -58.21
CA PHE A 279 -16.53 9.39 -57.91
C PHE A 279 -16.18 8.94 -56.49
N LEU A 280 -16.96 9.36 -55.48
CA LEU A 280 -16.73 8.89 -54.10
C LEU A 280 -16.83 7.36 -53.99
N LYS A 281 -17.82 6.74 -54.64
CA LYS A 281 -17.97 5.28 -54.62
C LYS A 281 -16.71 4.56 -55.12
N ARG A 282 -16.02 5.13 -56.12
CA ARG A 282 -14.75 4.58 -56.62
C ARG A 282 -13.62 4.72 -55.60
N ILE A 283 -13.48 5.89 -54.96
CA ILE A 283 -12.49 6.09 -53.90
C ILE A 283 -12.73 5.14 -52.73
N LEU A 284 -13.97 5.00 -52.27
CA LEU A 284 -14.28 4.12 -51.14
C LEU A 284 -13.99 2.65 -51.46
N LYS A 285 -14.20 2.24 -52.70
CA LYS A 285 -13.82 0.90 -53.15
C LYS A 285 -12.30 0.70 -53.07
N VAL A 286 -11.50 1.66 -53.56
CA VAL A 286 -10.02 1.60 -53.45
C VAL A 286 -9.59 1.59 -51.98
N CYS A 287 -10.22 2.41 -51.13
CA CYS A 287 -9.93 2.42 -49.70
C CYS A 287 -10.19 1.05 -49.05
N ASP A 288 -11.28 0.38 -49.41
CA ASP A 288 -11.66 -0.92 -48.85
C ASP A 288 -10.80 -2.07 -49.41
N ASP A 289 -10.51 -2.04 -50.71
CA ASP A 289 -9.85 -3.14 -51.40
C ASP A 289 -8.31 -3.06 -51.31
N GLU A 290 -7.73 -1.85 -51.41
CA GLU A 290 -6.28 -1.65 -51.53
C GLU A 290 -5.64 -1.02 -50.28
N HIS A 291 -6.34 -0.11 -49.60
CA HIS A 291 -5.75 0.67 -48.50
C HIS A 291 -6.19 0.22 -47.09
N ALA A 292 -7.09 -0.77 -46.98
CA ALA A 292 -7.68 -1.19 -45.72
C ALA A 292 -6.64 -1.74 -44.72
N GLU A 293 -5.61 -2.44 -45.22
CA GLU A 293 -4.55 -3.00 -44.37
C GLU A 293 -3.49 -1.98 -43.95
N ILE A 294 -3.45 -0.81 -44.60
CA ILE A 294 -2.46 0.23 -44.33
C ILE A 294 -2.80 1.00 -43.07
N PHE A 295 -4.08 1.36 -42.92
CA PHE A 295 -4.51 2.23 -41.84
C PHE A 295 -5.17 1.44 -40.71
N PRO A 296 -4.84 1.73 -39.43
CA PRO A 296 -5.58 1.17 -38.31
C PRO A 296 -7.08 1.47 -38.41
N THR A 297 -7.92 0.47 -38.12
CA THR A 297 -9.39 0.60 -38.20
C THR A 297 -9.93 1.73 -37.32
N SER A 298 -9.27 2.02 -36.20
CA SER A 298 -9.59 3.13 -35.30
C SER A 298 -9.44 4.52 -35.91
N TRP A 299 -8.74 4.65 -37.03
CA TRP A 299 -8.57 5.94 -37.72
C TRP A 299 -9.77 6.29 -38.60
N ALA A 300 -10.60 5.30 -38.95
CA ALA A 300 -11.79 5.46 -39.77
C ALA A 300 -11.54 6.34 -41.03
N VAL A 301 -10.42 6.11 -41.72
CA VAL A 301 -9.92 7.01 -42.79
C VAL A 301 -10.94 7.14 -43.94
N SER A 302 -11.63 6.07 -44.31
CA SER A 302 -12.69 6.12 -45.34
C SER A 302 -13.86 7.02 -44.95
N ALA A 303 -14.21 7.07 -43.65
CA ALA A 303 -15.23 7.99 -43.14
C ALA A 303 -14.76 9.45 -43.21
N ARG A 304 -13.48 9.71 -42.88
CA ARG A 304 -12.87 11.06 -43.00
C ARG A 304 -12.84 11.56 -44.45
N VAL A 305 -12.57 10.67 -45.41
CA VAL A 305 -12.69 10.99 -46.85
C VAL A 305 -14.14 11.33 -47.21
N CYS A 306 -15.12 10.54 -46.75
CA CYS A 306 -16.54 10.83 -46.99
C CYS A 306 -16.97 12.19 -46.44
N GLU A 307 -16.60 12.49 -45.19
CA GLU A 307 -16.91 13.75 -44.53
C GLU A 307 -16.38 14.94 -45.33
N LYS A 308 -15.08 14.92 -45.69
CA LYS A 308 -14.46 15.99 -46.46
C LYS A 308 -15.04 16.12 -47.87
N PHE A 309 -15.35 15.01 -48.52
CA PHE A 309 -16.04 15.00 -49.81
C PHE A 309 -17.42 15.66 -49.71
N CYS A 310 -18.19 15.37 -48.66
CA CYS A 310 -19.51 15.97 -48.44
C CYS A 310 -19.40 17.47 -48.19
N GLU A 311 -18.40 17.92 -47.43
CA GLU A 311 -18.11 19.34 -47.20
C GLU A 311 -17.80 20.08 -48.51
N TYR A 312 -16.92 19.52 -49.36
CA TYR A 312 -16.61 20.09 -50.67
C TYR A 312 -17.83 20.11 -51.58
N THR A 313 -18.56 19.00 -51.66
CA THR A 313 -19.76 18.88 -52.51
C THR A 313 -20.84 19.88 -52.10
N ARG A 314 -21.08 20.03 -50.79
CA ARG A 314 -22.03 21.02 -50.26
C ARG A 314 -21.62 22.44 -50.65
N SER A 315 -20.34 22.78 -50.47
CA SER A 315 -19.82 24.12 -50.77
C SER A 315 -19.89 24.42 -52.28
N ASP A 316 -19.56 23.44 -53.13
CA ASP A 316 -19.61 23.59 -54.58
C ASP A 316 -21.06 23.73 -55.07
N LEU A 317 -21.99 22.93 -54.54
CA LEU A 317 -23.41 23.00 -54.91
C LEU A 317 -24.08 24.29 -54.46
N ASP A 318 -23.75 24.80 -53.27
CA ASP A 318 -24.22 26.12 -52.80
C ASP A 318 -23.81 27.24 -53.78
N LEU A 319 -22.57 27.18 -54.29
CA LEU A 319 -22.09 28.16 -55.27
C LEU A 319 -22.75 28.00 -56.64
N VAL A 320 -22.94 26.77 -57.11
CA VAL A 320 -23.62 26.49 -58.39
C VAL A 320 -25.07 26.97 -58.35
N MET A 321 -25.80 26.70 -57.26
CA MET A 321 -27.20 27.11 -57.09
C MET A 321 -27.36 28.64 -56.99
N LYS A 322 -26.36 29.36 -56.45
CA LYS A 322 -26.36 30.83 -56.39
C LYS A 322 -26.13 31.48 -57.76
N ASN A 323 -25.30 30.87 -58.60
CA ASN A 323 -24.85 31.48 -59.84
C ASN A 323 -25.70 31.09 -61.06
N ASN A 324 -26.42 29.96 -61.00
CA ASN A 324 -27.20 29.45 -62.12
C ASN A 324 -28.68 29.29 -61.72
N PRO A 325 -29.63 29.84 -62.51
CA PRO A 325 -31.04 29.56 -62.31
C PRO A 325 -31.30 28.07 -62.54
N CYS A 326 -31.75 27.37 -61.50
CA CYS A 326 -31.95 25.93 -61.53
C CYS A 326 -33.39 25.59 -61.94
N ASP A 327 -33.57 24.66 -62.88
CA ASP A 327 -34.90 24.09 -63.15
C ASP A 327 -35.37 23.26 -61.95
N VAL A 328 -36.65 23.36 -61.61
CA VAL A 328 -37.28 22.64 -60.50
C VAL A 328 -37.14 21.13 -60.68
N LYS A 329 -37.19 20.64 -61.93
CA LYS A 329 -37.02 19.21 -62.24
C LYS A 329 -35.60 18.72 -61.92
N ASP A 330 -34.58 19.49 -62.29
CA ASP A 330 -33.19 19.15 -62.02
C ASP A 330 -32.90 19.19 -60.51
N LEU A 331 -33.50 20.16 -59.80
CA LEU A 331 -33.40 20.24 -58.34
C LEU A 331 -34.03 19.04 -57.64
N LEU A 332 -35.24 18.64 -58.02
CA LEU A 332 -35.92 17.48 -57.44
C LEU A 332 -35.15 16.18 -57.73
N LYS A 333 -34.63 16.02 -58.94
CA LYS A 333 -33.82 14.86 -59.32
C LYS A 333 -32.51 14.82 -58.53
N ALA A 334 -31.80 15.94 -58.41
CA ALA A 334 -30.59 16.02 -57.62
C ALA A 334 -30.87 15.71 -56.14
N LEU A 335 -31.93 16.28 -55.56
CA LEU A 335 -32.34 16.02 -54.17
C LEU A 335 -32.61 14.53 -53.91
N GLN A 336 -33.36 13.87 -54.80
CA GLN A 336 -33.64 12.44 -54.66
C GLN A 336 -32.35 11.60 -54.66
N LEU A 337 -31.43 11.89 -55.59
CA LEU A 337 -30.14 11.19 -55.67
C LEU A 337 -29.29 11.45 -54.41
N THR A 338 -29.31 12.67 -53.87
CA THR A 338 -28.62 13.01 -52.63
C THR A 338 -29.17 12.22 -51.44
N ILE A 339 -30.49 12.15 -51.28
CA ILE A 339 -31.14 11.41 -50.18
C ILE A 339 -30.80 9.93 -50.25
N GLU A 340 -30.87 9.33 -51.44
CA GLU A 340 -30.50 7.92 -51.63
C GLU A 340 -29.02 7.66 -51.31
N PHE A 341 -28.14 8.60 -51.68
CA PHE A 341 -26.71 8.53 -51.41
C PHE A 341 -26.40 8.66 -49.91
N GLU A 342 -26.98 9.65 -49.23
CA GLU A 342 -26.85 9.85 -47.77
C GLU A 342 -27.37 8.64 -47.00
N GLY A 343 -28.49 8.05 -47.43
CA GLY A 343 -29.03 6.82 -46.86
C GLY A 343 -28.06 5.63 -46.97
N ARG A 344 -27.28 5.53 -48.05
CA ARG A 344 -26.23 4.50 -48.20
C ARG A 344 -25.02 4.78 -47.31
N LEU A 345 -24.59 6.03 -47.18
CA LEU A 345 -23.50 6.40 -46.29
C LEU A 345 -23.86 6.16 -44.82
N ASN A 346 -25.07 6.55 -44.41
CA ASN A 346 -25.54 6.32 -43.04
C ASN A 346 -25.50 4.83 -42.68
N LYS A 347 -26.06 3.95 -43.52
CA LYS A 347 -26.02 2.49 -43.30
C LYS A 347 -24.60 1.93 -43.20
N ARG A 348 -23.66 2.52 -43.95
CA ARG A 348 -22.25 2.09 -43.94
C ARG A 348 -21.52 2.46 -42.66
N TYR A 349 -21.80 3.64 -42.09
CA TYR A 349 -21.07 4.19 -40.94
C TYR A 349 -21.87 4.18 -39.62
N GLU A 350 -23.09 3.63 -39.60
CA GLU A 350 -23.99 3.53 -38.43
C GLU A 350 -23.31 2.96 -37.19
N LYS A 351 -22.43 1.96 -37.36
CA LYS A 351 -21.66 1.35 -36.27
C LYS A 351 -20.56 2.27 -35.72
N HIS A 352 -19.87 3.01 -36.58
CA HIS A 352 -18.80 3.94 -36.16
C HIS A 352 -19.32 5.13 -35.35
N VAL A 353 -20.55 5.57 -35.63
CA VAL A 353 -21.21 6.64 -34.88
C VAL A 353 -21.61 6.17 -33.48
N SER A 354 -22.10 4.94 -33.33
CA SER A 354 -22.44 4.37 -32.02
C SER A 354 -21.22 4.20 -31.11
N ASP A 355 -20.07 3.80 -31.65
CA ASP A 355 -18.83 3.66 -30.87
C ASP A 355 -18.27 5.01 -30.39
N MET A 356 -18.38 6.09 -31.19
CA MET A 356 -17.99 7.44 -30.73
C MET A 356 -18.84 7.92 -29.55
N TYR A 357 -20.15 7.69 -29.57
CA TYR A 357 -21.04 8.10 -28.46
C TYR A 357 -20.90 7.19 -27.21
N SER A 358 -20.43 5.96 -27.39
CA SER A 358 -20.15 5.03 -26.29
C SER A 358 -18.88 5.45 -25.51
N CYS A 359 -17.82 5.89 -26.20
CA CYS A 359 -16.61 6.41 -25.52
C CYS A 359 -16.83 7.74 -24.77
N HIS A 360 -17.85 8.54 -25.11
CA HIS A 360 -18.16 9.78 -24.40
C HIS A 360 -19.07 9.58 -23.18
N SER A 361 -19.64 8.38 -22.98
CA SER A 361 -20.52 8.08 -21.84
C SER A 361 -19.82 7.33 -20.69
N GLU A 362 -18.61 6.81 -20.90
CA GLU A 362 -17.80 6.19 -19.83
C GLU A 362 -16.79 7.16 -19.16
N GLY A 363 -16.82 8.45 -19.53
CA GLY A 363 -15.95 9.50 -18.97
C GLY A 363 -16.64 10.55 -18.10
N GLY A 364 -17.85 10.26 -17.60
CA GLY A 364 -18.62 11.13 -16.71
C GLY A 364 -18.48 10.77 -15.24
#